data_AF-A0A511DEY7-F1
#
_entry.id   AF-A0A511DEY7-F1
#
_cell.length_a   1.000
_cell.length_b   1.000
_cell.length_c   1.000
_cell.angle_alpha   90.00
_cell.angle_beta   90.00
_cell.angle_gamma   90.00
#
_symmetry.space_group_name_H-M   'P 1'
#
loop_
_entity.id
_entity.type
_entity.pdbx_description
1 polymer ?
#
loop_
_entity_poly.entity_id
_entity_poly.type
_entity_poly.pdbx_seq_one_letter_code
_entity_poly.pdbx_strand_id
1 'polypeptide(L)'
;MAAETASPNGVITRATTSYSSPSNQSAPVSSLPKDTQLQVQCVVEGQTPPGSSNFYWVRVNDANGSSFVHRDAITVAPGLRHC
;
A
#
# COMPACT_ATOMS: atom_id res chain seq x y z
N MET A 1 -18.85 9.29 -11.45
CA MET A 1 -18.54 8.30 -10.40
C MET A 1 -17.62 8.98 -9.41
N ALA A 2 -18.08 9.20 -8.18
CA ALA A 2 -17.23 9.78 -7.15
C ALA A 2 -16.19 8.72 -6.78
N ALA A 3 -14.92 8.99 -7.10
CA ALA A 3 -13.84 8.41 -6.30
C ALA A 3 -14.11 8.94 -4.90
N GLU A 4 -14.62 8.09 -4.01
CA GLU A 4 -14.69 8.40 -2.61
C GLU A 4 -13.26 8.74 -2.20
N THR A 5 -12.96 10.03 -2.11
CA THR A 5 -11.75 10.55 -1.50
C THR A 5 -11.88 10.20 -0.03
N ALA A 6 -11.76 8.91 0.31
CA ALA A 6 -11.71 8.53 1.70
C ALA A 6 -10.44 9.18 2.22
N SER A 7 -10.61 9.86 3.36
CA SER A 7 -9.54 10.64 3.96
C SER A 7 -8.28 9.78 4.05
N PRO A 8 -7.11 10.33 3.72
CA PRO A 8 -5.87 9.56 3.76
C PRO A 8 -5.70 8.96 5.15
N ASN A 9 -5.76 7.63 5.21
CA ASN A 9 -5.67 6.82 6.42
C ASN A 9 -4.39 5.97 6.44
N GLY A 10 -3.46 6.24 5.50
CA GLY A 10 -2.11 5.72 5.53
C GLY A 10 -1.09 6.77 5.10
N VAL A 11 0.11 6.67 5.67
CA VAL A 11 1.27 7.49 5.33
C VAL A 11 2.47 6.60 5.08
N ILE A 12 3.16 6.86 3.98
CA ILE A 12 4.40 6.16 3.62
C ILE A 12 5.52 6.66 4.52
N THR A 13 6.01 5.81 5.43
CA THR A 13 7.10 6.19 6.35
C THR A 13 8.47 6.00 5.73
N ARG A 14 8.56 5.19 4.66
CA ARG A 14 9.78 4.88 3.93
C ARG A 14 9.51 4.89 2.43
N ALA A 15 10.37 5.55 1.66
CA ALA A 15 10.27 5.55 0.21
C ALA A 15 10.19 4.12 -0.33
N THR A 16 9.17 3.85 -1.13
CA THR A 16 8.82 2.50 -1.58
C THR A 16 8.16 2.56 -2.94
N THR A 17 8.02 1.41 -3.58
CA THR A 17 7.33 1.29 -4.86
C THR A 17 6.01 0.56 -4.62
N SER A 18 4.95 1.09 -5.20
CA SER A 18 3.66 0.40 -5.28
C SER A 18 3.65 -0.55 -6.47
N TYR A 19 2.98 -1.69 -6.31
CA TYR A 19 2.96 -2.78 -7.28
C TYR A 19 1.53 -3.09 -7.72
N SER A 20 1.37 -3.71 -8.88
CA SER A 20 0.06 -4.10 -9.42
C SER A 20 -0.56 -5.29 -8.69
N SER A 21 0.20 -5.98 -7.85
CA SER A 21 -0.20 -7.14 -7.05
C SER A 21 0.62 -7.16 -5.75
N PRO A 22 0.19 -7.90 -4.71
CA PRO A 22 0.86 -7.95 -3.40
C PRO A 22 2.15 -8.79 -3.44
N SER A 23 3.07 -8.43 -4.33
CA SER A 23 4.32 -9.11 -4.62
C SER A 23 5.33 -8.13 -5.19
N ASN A 24 6.58 -8.19 -4.72
CA ASN A 24 7.66 -7.34 -5.22
C ASN A 24 8.21 -7.79 -6.59
N GLN A 25 7.74 -8.92 -7.10
CA GLN A 25 8.02 -9.41 -8.46
C GLN A 25 7.00 -8.92 -9.48
N SER A 26 5.92 -8.29 -9.03
CA SER A 26 4.89 -7.74 -9.92
C SER A 26 5.36 -6.45 -10.58
N ALA A 27 4.62 -6.00 -11.60
CA ALA A 27 4.94 -4.75 -12.28
C ALA A 27 4.83 -3.57 -11.29
N PRO A 28 5.87 -2.72 -11.18
CA PRO A 28 5.78 -1.50 -10.41
C PRO A 28 4.78 -0.55 -11.06
N VAL A 29 3.86 -0.01 -10.26
CA VAL A 29 2.84 0.95 -10.68
C VAL A 29 3.35 2.37 -10.53
N SER A 30 3.83 2.72 -9.33
CA SER A 30 4.30 4.07 -9.03
C SER A 30 5.27 4.09 -7.85
N SER A 31 6.25 4.98 -7.92
CA SER A 31 7.20 5.23 -6.83
C SER A 31 6.62 6.20 -5.82
N LEU A 32 6.55 5.80 -4.57
CA LEU A 32 5.96 6.55 -3.46
C LEU A 32 7.07 7.07 -2.55
N PRO A 33 7.33 8.39 -2.52
CA PRO A 33 8.30 8.95 -1.59
C PRO A 33 7.84 8.84 -0.13
N LYS A 34 8.79 8.99 0.80
CA LYS A 34 8.46 9.14 2.22
C LYS A 34 7.52 10.34 2.41
N ASP A 35 6.66 10.25 3.42
CA ASP A 35 5.64 11.24 3.80
C ASP A 35 4.47 11.34 2.82
N THR A 36 4.40 10.45 1.83
CA THR A 36 3.24 10.40 0.92
C THR A 36 2.02 9.91 1.67
N GLN A 37 0.96 10.72 1.67
CA GLN A 37 -0.33 10.36 2.23
C GLN A 37 -1.17 9.67 1.16
N LEU A 38 -1.71 8.49 1.48
CA LEU A 38 -2.50 7.68 0.57
C LEU A 38 -3.76 7.17 1.25
N GLN A 39 -4.77 6.90 0.44
CA GLN A 39 -5.98 6.24 0.89
C GLN A 39 -5.74 4.73 0.92
N VAL A 40 -5.80 4.14 2.11
CA VAL A 40 -5.69 2.71 2.31
C VAL A 40 -7.08 2.09 2.31
N GLN A 41 -7.29 1.15 1.41
CA GLN A 41 -8.57 0.45 1.25
C GLN A 41 -8.65 -0.75 2.20
N CYS A 42 -7.67 -1.64 2.13
CA CYS A 42 -7.62 -2.86 2.93
C CYS A 42 -6.19 -3.41 3.03
N VAL A 43 -6.01 -4.33 3.97
CA VAL A 43 -4.80 -5.16 4.08
C VAL A 43 -5.08 -6.52 3.47
N VAL A 44 -4.09 -7.12 2.81
CA VAL A 44 -4.16 -8.44 2.16
C VAL A 44 -2.87 -9.20 2.45
N GLU A 45 -2.90 -10.52 2.39
CA GLU A 45 -1.70 -11.36 2.48
C GLU A 45 -1.04 -11.48 1.10
N GLY A 46 0.29 -11.53 1.07
CA GLY A 46 1.05 -11.59 -0.17
C GLY A 46 2.45 -12.12 0.01
N GLN A 47 3.28 -11.90 -1.00
CA GLN A 47 4.66 -12.38 -1.00
C GLN A 47 5.43 -11.71 0.14
N THR A 48 6.23 -12.49 0.87
CA THR A 48 7.19 -11.92 1.82
C THR A 48 8.48 -11.57 1.09
N PRO A 49 8.82 -10.28 0.89
CA PRO A 49 10.06 -9.92 0.26
C PRO A 49 11.26 -10.29 1.14
N PRO A 50 12.42 -10.61 0.55
CA PRO A 50 13.62 -10.92 1.32
C PRO A 50 14.00 -9.73 2.21
N GLY A 51 14.22 -9.99 3.51
CA GLY A 51 14.51 -8.96 4.52
C GLY A 51 13.28 -8.40 5.24
N SER A 52 12.08 -8.87 4.94
CA SER A 52 10.87 -8.61 5.72
C SER A 52 10.36 -9.87 6.40
N SER A 53 9.81 -9.73 7.61
CA SER A 53 9.10 -10.82 8.31
C SER A 53 7.58 -10.71 8.16
N ASN A 54 7.10 -9.64 7.50
CA ASN A 54 5.70 -9.36 7.27
C ASN A 54 5.28 -9.85 5.87
N PHE A 55 4.27 -10.72 5.82
CA PHE A 55 3.61 -11.15 4.58
C PHE A 55 2.41 -10.27 4.22
N TYR A 56 2.10 -9.25 5.04
CA TYR A 56 1.00 -8.34 4.80
C TYR A 56 1.36 -7.24 3.80
N TRP A 57 0.42 -7.00 2.90
CA TRP A 57 0.43 -5.93 1.91
C TRP A 57 -0.79 -5.07 2.10
N VAL A 58 -0.66 -3.81 1.74
CA VAL A 58 -1.70 -2.81 1.91
C VAL A 58 -2.14 -2.38 0.53
N ARG A 59 -3.43 -2.56 0.24
CA ARG A 59 -4.05 -2.02 -0.97
C ARG A 59 -4.30 -0.54 -0.75
N VAL A 60 -3.57 0.29 -1.48
CA VAL A 60 -3.72 1.74 -1.50
C VAL A 60 -4.43 2.18 -2.77
N ASN A 61 -5.07 3.33 -2.72
CA ASN A 61 -5.58 4.03 -3.88
C ASN A 61 -4.78 5.32 -4.06
N ASP A 62 -4.13 5.43 -5.21
CA ASP A 62 -3.34 6.58 -5.65
C ASP A 62 -4.02 7.23 -6.88
N ALA A 63 -3.50 8.36 -7.37
CA ALA A 63 -3.90 8.98 -8.63
C ALA A 63 -3.89 8.00 -9.83
N ASN A 64 -3.03 6.98 -9.82
CA ASN A 64 -2.95 5.94 -10.86
C ASN A 64 -3.94 4.78 -10.66
N GLY A 65 -4.73 4.79 -9.57
CA GLY A 65 -5.69 3.75 -9.22
C GLY A 65 -5.26 2.90 -8.03
N SER A 66 -5.80 1.68 -7.95
CA SER A 66 -5.49 0.75 -6.86
C SER A 66 -4.15 0.06 -7.07
N SER A 67 -3.28 0.12 -6.06
CA SER A 67 -1.97 -0.54 -6.06
C SER A 67 -1.66 -1.14 -4.69
N PHE A 68 -0.61 -1.94 -4.60
CA PHE A 68 -0.22 -2.65 -3.39
C PHE A 68 1.14 -2.19 -2.90
N VAL A 69 1.22 -1.87 -1.61
CA VAL A 69 2.45 -1.46 -0.93
C VAL A 69 2.70 -2.42 0.22
N HIS A 70 3.97 -2.80 0.40
CA HIS A 70 4.33 -3.67 1.51
C HIS A 70 4.10 -2.98 2.86
N ARG A 71 3.57 -3.71 3.85
CA ARG A 71 3.19 -3.16 5.15
C ARG A 71 4.33 -2.49 5.91
N ASP A 72 5.57 -2.89 5.67
CA ASP A 72 6.75 -2.32 6.34
C ASP A 72 7.02 -0.85 5.95
N ALA A 73 6.64 -0.47 4.73
CA ALA A 73 6.90 0.87 4.20
C ALA A 73 5.77 1.89 4.48
N ILE A 74 4.63 1.43 5.00
CA ILE A 74 3.43 2.24 5.21
C ILE A 74 2.92 2.10 6.64
N THR A 75 2.65 3.23 7.28
CA THR A 75 1.88 3.27 8.53
C THR A 75 0.42 3.54 8.19
N VAL A 76 -0.48 2.69 8.68
CA VAL A 76 -1.92 2.78 8.43
C VAL A 76 -2.65 2.92 9.75
N ALA A 77 -3.79 3.61 9.73
CA ALA A 77 -4.64 3.76 10.89
C ALA A 77 -5.10 2.37 11.41
N PRO A 78 -5.19 2.19 12.74
CA PRO A 78 -5.74 0.97 13.32
C PRO A 78 -7.22 0.79 12.92
N GLY A 79 -7.67 -0.47 12.82
CA GLY A 79 -9.04 -0.80 12.39
C GLY A 79 -9.19 -1.08 10.88
N LEU A 80 -8.06 -1.30 10.20
CA LEU A 80 -8.05 -1.65 8.78
C LEU A 80 -8.54 -3.08 8.55
N ARG A 81 -9.45 -3.22 7.57
CA ARG A 81 -10.12 -4.49 7.25
C ARG A 81 -9.23 -5.33 6.34
N HIS A 82 -9.34 -6.65 6.47
CA HIS A 82 -8.73 -7.58 5.53
C HIS A 82 -9.59 -7.70 4.28
N CYS A 83 -8.95 -7.60 3.12
CA CYS A 83 -9.43 -8.12 1.84
C CYS A 83 -8.70 -9.46 1.62
#